data_AF-A0A946M7X4-F1
#
_entry.id   AF-A0A946M7X4-F1
#
_cell.length_a   1.000
_cell.length_b   1.000
_cell.length_c   1.000
_cell.angle_alpha   90.00
_cell.angle_beta   90.00
_cell.angle_gamma   90.00
#
_symmetry.space_group_name_H-M   'P 1'
#
loop_
_entity.id
_entity.type
_entity.pdbx_description
1 polymer ?
#
loop_
_entity_poly.entity_id
_entity_poly.type
_entity_poly.pdbx_seq_one_letter_code
_entity_poly.pdbx_strand_id
1 'polypeptide(L)'
;MNKILPIIFVIIFSGCSNHDIKFEKCADSMFVLTNELMKKRLPAEAKSTEVIEEFNLNSYSRKKEYAFYTALIKICELKHSEKPEQFDLDYK
;
A
#
# COMPACT_ATOMS: atom_id res chain seq x y z
N MET A 1 38.79 -7.69 -33.67
CA MET A 1 37.85 -6.57 -33.46
C MET A 1 36.75 -7.06 -32.53
N ASN A 2 37.01 -6.95 -31.22
CA ASN A 2 36.09 -7.37 -30.17
C ASN A 2 35.06 -6.28 -29.92
N LYS A 3 33.81 -6.60 -30.21
CA LYS A 3 32.65 -5.95 -29.61
C LYS A 3 32.63 -6.35 -28.14
N ILE A 4 32.40 -5.40 -27.25
CA ILE A 4 31.57 -5.47 -26.03
C ILE A 4 31.89 -4.20 -25.24
N LEU A 5 31.09 -3.17 -25.49
CA LEU A 5 30.85 -2.11 -24.52
C LEU A 5 30.25 -2.77 -23.28
N PRO A 6 30.82 -2.63 -22.08
CA PRO A 6 30.03 -2.83 -20.89
C PRO A 6 29.18 -1.57 -20.77
N ILE A 7 27.97 -1.66 -21.32
CA ILE A 7 26.84 -0.87 -20.88
C ILE A 7 26.81 -1.07 -19.37
N ILE A 8 27.26 -0.05 -18.64
CA ILE A 8 26.98 0.12 -17.22
C ILE A 8 25.47 0.34 -17.18
N PHE A 9 24.75 -0.79 -17.23
CA PHE A 9 23.35 -0.84 -16.89
C PHE A 9 23.34 -0.43 -15.44
N VAL A 10 22.97 0.83 -15.24
CA VAL A 10 22.67 1.42 -13.96
C VAL A 10 21.83 0.41 -13.22
N ILE A 11 22.47 -0.25 -12.26
CA ILE A 11 21.81 -1.06 -11.27
C ILE A 11 21.06 -0.05 -10.40
N ILE A 12 19.89 0.38 -10.89
CA ILE A 12 18.84 0.93 -10.04
C ILE A 12 18.31 -0.29 -9.29
N PHE A 13 19.07 -0.77 -8.30
CA PHE A 13 18.47 -1.49 -7.19
C PHE A 13 17.61 -0.44 -6.51
N SER A 14 16.38 -0.34 -7.01
CA SER A 14 15.22 0.18 -6.32
C SER A 14 15.28 -0.37 -4.90
N GLY A 15 15.70 0.49 -3.96
CA GLY A 15 15.54 0.20 -2.55
C GLY A 15 14.06 0.02 -2.31
N CYS A 16 13.60 -1.23 -2.23
CA CYS A 16 12.35 -1.55 -1.55
C CYS A 16 12.58 -1.14 -0.09
N SER A 17 12.19 0.08 0.25
CA SER A 17 12.25 0.52 1.63
C SER A 17 11.25 -0.36 2.40
N ASN A 18 11.73 -1.12 3.39
CA ASN A 18 10.83 -1.84 4.31
C ASN A 18 9.85 -0.89 5.03
N HIS A 19 10.16 0.41 5.02
CA HIS A 19 9.28 1.47 5.50
C HIS A 19 7.94 1.47 4.74
N ASP A 20 7.96 1.31 3.42
CA ASP A 20 6.74 1.37 2.60
C ASP A 20 5.81 0.16 2.79
N ILE A 21 6.38 -1.03 3.05
CA ILE A 21 5.61 -2.28 3.12
C ILE A 21 4.65 -2.29 4.31
N LYS A 22 5.07 -1.79 5.47
CA LYS A 22 4.20 -1.76 6.66
C LYS A 22 3.04 -0.77 6.52
N PHE A 23 3.27 0.36 5.85
CA PHE A 23 2.20 1.33 5.58
C PHE A 23 1.24 0.83 4.50
N GLU A 24 1.74 0.12 3.48
CA GLU A 24 0.89 -0.57 2.51
C GLU A 24 -0.02 -1.59 3.21
N LYS A 25 0.53 -2.48 4.05
CA LYS A 25 -0.24 -3.47 4.82
C LYS A 25 -1.32 -2.83 5.70
N CYS A 26 -0.96 -1.72 6.37
CA CYS A 26 -1.92 -0.96 7.17
C CYS A 26 -3.03 -0.35 6.29
N ALA A 27 -2.67 0.32 5.19
CA ALA A 27 -3.63 0.95 4.30
C ALA A 27 -4.56 -0.07 3.64
N ASP A 28 -4.04 -1.22 3.19
CA ASP A 28 -4.85 -2.33 2.64
C ASP A 28 -5.84 -2.87 3.69
N SER A 29 -5.38 -3.05 4.93
CA SER A 29 -6.25 -3.50 6.03
C SER A 29 -7.37 -2.48 6.32
N MET A 30 -7.02 -1.20 6.36
CA MET A 30 -7.99 -0.11 6.54
C MET A 30 -8.96 0.00 5.38
N PHE A 31 -8.50 -0.25 4.15
CA PHE A 31 -9.31 -0.24 2.95
C PHE A 31 -10.41 -1.30 3.01
N VAL A 32 -10.04 -2.55 3.32
CA VAL A 32 -10.97 -3.66 3.53
C VAL A 32 -11.94 -3.35 4.66
N LEU A 33 -11.43 -2.92 5.83
CA LEU A 33 -12.27 -2.60 6.98
C LEU A 33 -13.28 -1.49 6.68
N THR A 34 -12.84 -0.44 5.98
CA THR A 34 -13.72 0.67 5.58
C THR A 34 -14.84 0.16 4.67
N ASN A 35 -14.52 -0.69 3.69
CA ASN A 35 -15.53 -1.27 2.82
C ASN A 35 -16.51 -2.17 3.58
N GLU A 36 -16.05 -2.97 4.55
CA GLU A 36 -16.92 -3.78 5.41
C GLU A 36 -17.86 -2.92 6.28
N LEU A 37 -17.39 -1.76 6.75
CA LEU A 37 -18.24 -0.80 7.45
C LEU A 37 -19.24 -0.13 6.50
N MET A 38 -18.83 0.20 5.29
CA MET A 38 -19.71 0.74 4.25
C MET A 38 -20.80 -0.27 3.88
N LYS A 39 -20.50 -1.56 3.73
CA LYS A 39 -21.52 -2.61 3.47
C LYS A 39 -22.65 -2.56 4.50
N LYS A 40 -22.34 -2.24 5.77
CA LYS A 40 -23.31 -2.18 6.86
C LYS A 40 -24.07 -0.85 6.92
N ARG A 41 -23.40 0.27 6.63
CA ARG A 41 -23.96 1.62 6.87
C ARG A 41 -24.37 2.36 5.61
N LEU A 42 -23.68 2.12 4.50
CA LEU A 42 -23.81 2.78 3.21
C LEU A 42 -23.70 1.73 2.07
N PRO A 43 -24.62 0.75 1.99
CA PRO A 43 -24.48 -0.39 1.10
C PRO A 43 -24.44 -0.01 -0.38
N ALA A 44 -25.06 1.11 -0.78
CA ALA A 44 -25.01 1.62 -2.14
C ALA A 44 -23.63 2.16 -2.55
N GLU A 45 -22.80 2.56 -1.58
CA GLU A 45 -21.45 3.08 -1.83
C GLU A 45 -20.37 1.99 -1.69
N ALA A 46 -20.69 0.90 -0.98
CA ALA A 46 -19.79 -0.20 -0.74
C ALA A 46 -19.44 -0.91 -2.06
N LYS A 47 -18.16 -1.28 -2.21
CA LYS A 47 -17.68 -2.07 -3.34
C LYS A 47 -17.87 -3.55 -3.06
N SER A 48 -18.04 -4.32 -4.14
CA SER A 48 -18.09 -5.78 -4.05
C SER A 48 -16.73 -6.32 -3.60
N THR A 49 -16.72 -7.54 -3.08
CA THR A 49 -15.48 -8.16 -2.59
C THR A 49 -14.46 -8.32 -3.72
N GLU A 50 -14.92 -8.65 -4.93
CA GLU A 50 -14.06 -8.85 -6.11
C GLU A 50 -13.32 -7.57 -6.49
N VAL A 51 -13.99 -6.41 -6.42
CA VAL A 51 -13.37 -5.11 -6.70
C VAL A 51 -12.29 -4.77 -5.66
N ILE A 52 -12.52 -5.13 -4.40
CA ILE A 52 -11.53 -4.91 -3.33
C ILE A 52 -10.32 -5.82 -3.52
N GLU A 53 -10.54 -7.10 -3.86
CA GLU A 53 -9.47 -8.05 -4.14
C GLU A 53 -8.64 -7.63 -5.36
N GLU A 54 -9.29 -7.23 -6.46
CA GLU A 54 -8.61 -6.72 -7.65
C GLU A 54 -7.78 -5.46 -7.33
N PHE A 55 -8.35 -4.55 -6.53
CA PHE A 55 -7.61 -3.37 -6.08
C PHE A 55 -6.35 -3.74 -5.30
N ASN A 56 -6.45 -4.72 -4.38
CA ASN A 56 -5.35 -5.15 -3.52
C ASN A 56 -4.23 -5.87 -4.28
N LEU A 57 -4.52 -6.45 -5.45
CA LEU A 57 -3.52 -7.05 -6.34
C LEU A 57 -2.65 -6.02 -7.08
N ASN A 58 -3.05 -4.75 -7.11
CA ASN A 58 -2.24 -3.70 -7.73
C ASN A 58 -0.94 -3.47 -6.96
N SER A 59 0.08 -2.97 -7.65
CA SER A 59 1.32 -2.55 -7.00
C SER A 59 1.07 -1.34 -6.08
N TYR A 60 1.87 -1.22 -5.02
CA TYR A 60 1.79 -0.08 -4.10
C TYR A 60 1.85 1.27 -4.81
N SER A 61 2.71 1.39 -5.83
CA SER A 61 2.81 2.62 -6.65
C SER A 61 1.49 2.97 -7.31
N ARG A 62 0.78 1.96 -7.86
CA ARG A 62 -0.49 2.14 -8.54
C ARG A 62 -1.62 2.45 -7.57
N LYS A 63 -1.64 1.80 -6.39
CA LYS A 63 -2.59 2.12 -5.32
C LYS A 63 -2.47 3.57 -4.84
N LYS A 64 -1.24 4.12 -4.79
CA LYS A 64 -0.97 5.52 -4.41
C LYS A 64 -1.49 6.57 -5.41
N GLU A 65 -1.92 6.18 -6.61
CA GLU A 65 -2.58 7.09 -7.55
C GLU A 65 -4.00 7.48 -7.08
N TYR A 66 -4.57 6.72 -6.15
CA TYR A 66 -5.91 6.96 -5.61
C TYR A 66 -5.83 7.82 -4.34
N ALA A 67 -6.42 9.03 -4.39
CA ALA A 67 -6.39 9.98 -3.28
C ALA A 67 -6.93 9.40 -1.95
N PHE A 68 -7.97 8.58 -2.02
CA PHE A 68 -8.50 7.88 -0.86
C PHE A 68 -7.45 6.97 -0.21
N TYR A 69 -6.75 6.18 -1.03
CA TYR A 69 -5.71 5.28 -0.53
C TYR A 69 -4.52 6.04 0.05
N THR A 70 -4.12 7.17 -0.57
CA THR A 70 -3.11 8.07 0.00
C THR A 70 -3.53 8.62 1.38
N ALA A 71 -4.82 8.93 1.57
CA ALA A 71 -5.32 9.36 2.87
C ALA A 71 -5.21 8.25 3.92
N LEU A 72 -5.49 6.99 3.55
CA LEU A 72 -5.30 5.83 4.44
C LEU A 72 -3.83 5.68 4.86
N ILE A 73 -2.88 5.82 3.91
CA ILE A 73 -1.45 5.81 4.22
C ILE A 73 -1.10 6.90 5.26
N LYS A 74 -1.63 8.12 5.11
CA LYS A 74 -1.37 9.21 6.06
C LYS A 74 -1.94 8.93 7.45
N ILE A 75 -3.09 8.25 7.55
CA ILE A 75 -3.62 7.80 8.83
C ILE A 75 -2.69 6.74 9.46
N CYS A 76 -2.17 5.82 8.66
CA CYS A 76 -1.21 4.81 9.12
C CYS A 76 0.12 5.42 9.58
N GLU A 77 0.65 6.42 8.86
CA GLU A 77 1.84 7.19 9.27
C GLU A 77 1.61 7.89 10.61
N LEU A 78 0.45 8.53 10.80
CA LEU A 78 0.09 9.16 12.07
C LEU A 78 0.01 8.13 13.20
N LYS A 79 -0.68 7.00 13.00
CA LYS A 79 -0.78 5.93 13.99
C LYS A 79 0.60 5.38 14.38
N HIS A 80 1.49 5.19 13.40
CA HIS A 80 2.87 4.78 13.67
C HIS A 80 3.63 5.85 14.45
N SER A 81 3.42 7.14 14.16
CA SER A 81 4.06 8.22 14.92
C SER A 81 3.63 8.27 16.38
N GLU A 82 2.39 7.89 16.69
CA GLU A 82 1.86 7.84 18.06
C GLU A 82 2.36 6.62 18.85
N LYS A 83 2.44 5.45 18.21
CA LYS A 83 2.81 4.16 18.84
C LYS A 83 3.62 3.27 17.89
N PRO A 84 4.90 3.58 17.63
CA PRO A 84 5.68 2.92 16.58
C PRO A 84 5.90 1.43 16.83
N GLU A 85 6.24 1.04 18.07
CA GLU A 85 6.51 -0.35 18.42
C GLU A 85 5.28 -1.25 18.23
N GLN A 86 4.10 -0.80 18.66
CA GLN A 86 2.86 -1.54 18.46
C GLN A 86 2.49 -1.62 16.98
N PHE A 87 2.66 -0.52 16.24
CA PHE A 87 2.38 -0.50 14.81
C PHE A 87 3.24 -1.51 14.05
N ASP A 88 4.53 -1.58 14.37
CA ASP A 88 5.46 -2.52 13.72
C ASP A 88 5.14 -3.98 14.06
N LEU A 89 4.58 -4.26 15.25
CA LEU A 89 4.06 -5.58 15.60
C LEU A 89 2.79 -5.92 14.82
N ASP A 90 1.85 -4.97 14.71
CA ASP A 90 0.57 -5.15 14.02
C ASP A 90 0.75 -5.41 12.51
N TYR A 91 1.79 -4.84 11.88
CA TYR A 91 1.99 -4.83 10.43
C TYR A 91 3.34 -5.38 9.96
N LYS A 92 3.94 -6.29 10.74
CA LYS A 92 5.19 -6.99 10.41
C LYS A 92 5.15 -7.71 9.06
#